data_AF-A0A9J6BCM3-F1
#
_entry.id   AF-A0A9J6BCM3-F1
#
_cell.length_a   1.000
_cell.length_b   1.000
_cell.length_c   1.000
_cell.angle_alpha   90.00
_cell.angle_beta   90.00
_cell.angle_gamma   90.00
#
_symmetry.space_group_name_H-M   'P 1'
#
loop_
_entity.id
_entity.type
_entity.pdbx_description
1 polymer ?
#
loop_
_entity_poly.entity_id
_entity_poly.type
_entity_poly.pdbx_seq_one_letter_code
_entity_poly.pdbx_strand_id
1 'polypeptide(L)'
;MDPFGLYSQSTFFVKNREVQYEHFFTVLSHMMPYCGYDPRYLSDCVNETERRILILKNIFYWMLAISAAAMLFLIFFEAWQSHDMGKLALATSTSLTAVVYFLVVGRLQLSKVEIFNFFERFRQNFPSQGHVAVNACLFIQNLSVVFIMLWLVLIIIVCFVPLASILLFSRKILFYPVPEFMMHGLIYFLTYLWSDHIVVFTNLQYLTLTLIIVTLVSLVCLEFDQLAHDVASLKHLDENELSESLPTLVERHIRALELTETLDGFFSIIFLIRFVLSIFAIGIDFFAIMSLKNPSDITALVKC
;
A
#
# COMPACT_ATOMS: atom_id res chain seq x y z
N MET A 1 56.28 -2.91 -1.21
CA MET A 1 55.30 -3.55 -0.31
C MET A 1 53.94 -3.05 -0.76
N ASP A 2 53.29 -3.83 -1.62
CA ASP A 2 52.03 -3.48 -2.27
C ASP A 2 50.84 -3.73 -1.35
N PRO A 3 49.86 -2.80 -1.24
CA PRO A 3 48.58 -3.06 -0.62
C PRO A 3 47.46 -3.03 -1.68
N PHE A 4 47.50 -3.89 -2.68
CA PHE A 4 46.39 -4.11 -3.61
C PHE A 4 46.12 -5.61 -3.74
N GLY A 5 45.37 -6.14 -2.77
CA GLY A 5 44.97 -7.54 -2.69
C GLY A 5 43.45 -7.75 -2.58
N LEU A 6 42.62 -6.83 -3.09
CA LEU A 6 41.15 -6.90 -2.97
C LEU A 6 40.38 -7.05 -4.30
N TYR A 7 41.06 -7.16 -5.44
CA TYR A 7 40.39 -7.24 -6.74
C TYR A 7 39.96 -8.64 -7.19
N SER A 8 40.22 -9.71 -6.43
CA SER A 8 39.88 -11.09 -6.86
C SER A 8 38.56 -11.65 -6.31
N GLN A 9 37.78 -10.88 -5.54
CA GLN A 9 36.46 -11.31 -5.03
C GLN A 9 35.26 -10.71 -5.77
N SER A 10 35.47 -9.81 -6.74
CA SER A 10 34.38 -9.13 -7.45
C SER A 10 33.58 -10.04 -8.39
N THR A 11 34.17 -11.10 -8.94
CA THR A 11 33.48 -12.01 -9.87
C THR A 11 32.54 -12.99 -9.16
N PHE A 12 32.78 -13.32 -7.89
CA PHE A 12 31.87 -14.17 -7.11
C PHE A 12 30.66 -13.39 -6.58
N PHE A 13 30.80 -12.08 -6.36
CA PHE A 13 29.72 -11.20 -5.91
C PHE A 13 28.77 -10.75 -7.04
N VAL A 14 29.24 -10.66 -8.29
CA VAL A 14 28.38 -10.32 -9.43
C VAL A 14 27.33 -11.42 -9.67
N LYS A 15 27.70 -12.69 -9.54
CA LYS A 15 26.78 -13.82 -9.72
C LYS A 15 25.73 -13.93 -8.60
N ASN A 16 26.03 -13.45 -7.39
CA ASN A 16 25.08 -13.42 -6.28
C ASN A 16 24.14 -12.18 -6.31
N ARG A 17 24.49 -11.13 -7.06
CA ARG A 17 23.65 -9.92 -7.22
C ARG A 17 22.57 -10.07 -8.27
N GLU A 18 22.85 -10.76 -9.38
CA GLU A 18 21.79 -11.14 -10.35
C GLU A 18 20.69 -11.95 -9.66
N VAL A 19 21.08 -12.86 -8.75
CA VAL A 19 20.15 -13.65 -7.93
C VAL A 19 19.33 -12.76 -6.96
N GLN A 20 19.90 -11.71 -6.38
CA GLN A 20 19.15 -10.78 -5.52
C GLN A 20 18.18 -9.87 -6.29
N TYR A 21 18.54 -9.45 -7.51
CA TYR A 21 17.60 -8.72 -8.38
C TYR A 21 16.46 -9.62 -8.85
N GLU A 22 16.75 -10.86 -9.26
CA GLU A 22 15.71 -11.84 -9.58
C GLU A 22 14.82 -12.09 -8.36
N HIS A 23 15.40 -12.19 -7.16
CA HIS A 23 14.62 -12.42 -5.94
C HIS A 23 13.76 -11.22 -5.55
N PHE A 24 14.22 -9.98 -5.75
CA PHE A 24 13.41 -8.76 -5.56
C PHE A 24 12.28 -8.69 -6.58
N PHE A 25 12.54 -8.93 -7.86
CA PHE A 25 11.48 -9.02 -8.87
C PHE A 25 10.55 -10.21 -8.64
N THR A 26 11.02 -11.31 -8.04
CA THR A 26 10.20 -12.46 -7.63
C THR A 26 9.32 -12.13 -6.42
N VAL A 27 9.83 -11.35 -5.46
CA VAL A 27 9.05 -10.85 -4.32
C VAL A 27 8.06 -9.79 -4.77
N LEU A 28 8.45 -8.87 -5.66
CA LEU A 28 7.57 -7.90 -6.30
C LEU A 28 6.54 -8.61 -7.18
N SER A 29 6.91 -9.71 -7.85
CA SER A 29 6.00 -10.56 -8.63
C SER A 29 5.14 -11.49 -7.78
N HIS A 30 5.43 -11.64 -6.48
CA HIS A 30 4.56 -12.29 -5.51
C HIS A 30 3.63 -11.29 -4.82
N MET A 31 4.08 -10.05 -4.59
CA MET A 31 3.26 -8.94 -4.11
C MET A 31 2.32 -8.40 -5.20
N MET A 32 2.75 -8.46 -6.46
CA MET A 32 1.95 -8.28 -7.67
C MET A 32 2.07 -9.58 -8.48
N PRO A 33 1.13 -10.55 -8.38
CA PRO A 33 1.25 -11.94 -8.86
C PRO A 33 1.58 -12.19 -10.36
N TYR A 34 2.11 -11.22 -11.10
CA TYR A 34 2.24 -11.21 -12.56
C TYR A 34 3.62 -10.76 -13.10
N CYS A 35 4.67 -10.60 -12.30
CA CYS A 35 5.92 -9.96 -12.79
C CYS A 35 7.16 -10.86 -12.86
N GLY A 36 7.01 -12.12 -13.27
CA GLY A 36 8.16 -12.99 -13.49
C GLY A 36 7.97 -13.90 -14.68
N TYR A 37 7.95 -13.38 -15.92
CA TYR A 37 8.10 -14.24 -17.10
C TYR A 37 8.79 -13.53 -18.28
N ASP A 38 9.71 -14.28 -18.89
CA ASP A 38 10.36 -13.96 -20.16
C ASP A 38 9.30 -13.83 -21.28
N PRO A 39 9.19 -12.67 -21.95
CA PRO A 39 8.14 -12.40 -22.94
C PRO A 39 8.21 -13.29 -24.19
N ARG A 40 9.22 -14.15 -24.35
CA ARG A 40 9.40 -14.98 -25.56
C ARG A 40 8.85 -16.40 -25.46
N TYR A 41 8.40 -16.87 -24.29
CA TYR A 41 7.99 -18.28 -24.10
C TYR A 41 6.53 -18.52 -23.69
N LEU A 42 5.67 -17.50 -23.68
CA LEU A 42 4.33 -17.61 -23.10
C LEU A 42 3.16 -17.21 -24.00
N SER A 43 3.30 -17.20 -25.34
CA SER A 43 2.27 -16.53 -26.16
C SER A 43 0.92 -17.24 -26.21
N ASP A 44 0.83 -18.58 -26.23
CA ASP A 44 -0.42 -19.19 -26.74
C ASP A 44 -1.19 -20.15 -25.80
N CYS A 45 -0.57 -20.80 -24.79
CA CYS A 45 -1.28 -21.81 -23.97
C CYS A 45 -1.48 -21.46 -22.48
N VAL A 46 -0.71 -20.51 -21.92
CA VAL A 46 -0.86 -20.09 -20.51
C VAL A 46 -1.89 -18.94 -20.37
N ASN A 47 -2.23 -18.29 -21.49
CA ASN A 47 -3.04 -17.08 -21.53
C ASN A 47 -4.52 -17.29 -21.15
N GLU A 48 -5.11 -18.44 -21.47
CA GLU A 48 -6.56 -18.68 -21.26
C GLU A 48 -6.87 -18.95 -19.77
N THR A 49 -6.08 -19.80 -19.11
CA THR A 49 -6.28 -20.16 -17.70
C THR A 49 -5.96 -18.99 -16.77
N GLU A 50 -4.87 -18.24 -17.04
CA GLU A 50 -4.53 -17.04 -16.27
C GLU A 50 -5.54 -15.91 -16.47
N ARG A 51 -6.04 -15.72 -17.71
CA ARG A 51 -7.14 -14.78 -17.98
C ARG A 51 -8.40 -15.17 -17.22
N ARG A 52 -8.74 -16.47 -17.16
CA ARG A 52 -9.90 -16.96 -16.37
C ARG A 52 -9.70 -16.74 -14.87
N ILE A 53 -8.51 -17.02 -14.33
CA ILE A 53 -8.18 -16.75 -12.93
C ILE A 53 -8.23 -15.24 -12.63
N LEU A 54 -7.77 -14.38 -13.54
CA LEU A 54 -7.83 -12.93 -13.40
C LEU A 54 -9.29 -12.45 -13.36
N ILE A 55 -10.13 -12.95 -14.27
CA ILE A 55 -11.57 -12.64 -14.29
C ILE A 55 -12.22 -13.09 -12.99
N LEU A 56 -11.93 -14.32 -12.52
CA LEU A 56 -12.50 -14.84 -11.28
C LEU A 56 -12.07 -14.02 -10.05
N LYS A 57 -10.79 -13.63 -9.97
CA LYS A 57 -10.27 -12.75 -8.92
C LYS A 57 -10.95 -11.39 -8.96
N ASN A 58 -11.11 -10.80 -10.14
CA ASN A 58 -11.75 -9.50 -10.29
C ASN A 58 -13.24 -9.57 -9.87
N ILE A 59 -13.96 -10.61 -10.28
CA ILE A 59 -15.34 -10.88 -9.84
C ILE A 59 -15.40 -11.01 -8.32
N PHE A 60 -14.50 -11.80 -7.72
CA PHE A 60 -14.43 -11.98 -6.27
C PHE A 60 -14.17 -10.65 -5.54
N TYR A 61 -13.27 -9.81 -6.05
CA TYR A 61 -13.02 -8.47 -5.53
C TYR A 61 -14.25 -7.58 -5.58
N TRP A 62 -14.97 -7.57 -6.71
CA TRP A 62 -16.22 -6.81 -6.84
C TRP A 62 -17.31 -7.34 -5.91
N MET A 63 -17.43 -8.66 -5.75
CA MET A 63 -18.37 -9.25 -4.79
C MET A 63 -18.05 -8.85 -3.35
N LEU A 64 -16.78 -8.88 -2.96
CA LEU A 64 -16.33 -8.43 -1.64
C LEU A 64 -16.60 -6.94 -1.43
N ALA A 65 -16.36 -6.13 -2.48
CA ALA A 65 -16.62 -4.70 -2.46
C ALA A 65 -18.11 -4.37 -2.28
N ILE A 66 -18.99 -5.05 -3.04
CA ILE A 66 -20.44 -4.91 -2.94
C ILE A 66 -20.93 -5.34 -1.56
N SER A 67 -20.41 -6.46 -1.03
CA SER A 67 -20.75 -6.95 0.30
C SER A 67 -20.37 -5.96 1.40
N ALA A 68 -19.16 -5.40 1.34
CA ALA A 68 -18.70 -4.38 2.28
C ALA A 68 -19.52 -3.07 2.15
N ALA A 69 -19.81 -2.62 0.93
CA ALA A 69 -20.66 -1.44 0.70
C ALA A 69 -22.08 -1.64 1.25
N ALA A 70 -22.67 -2.83 1.08
CA ALA A 70 -23.97 -3.17 1.64
C ALA A 70 -23.94 -3.19 3.18
N MET A 71 -22.90 -3.76 3.79
CA MET A 71 -22.70 -3.73 5.25
C MET A 71 -22.61 -2.29 5.77
N LEU A 72 -21.82 -1.43 5.12
CA LEU A 72 -21.69 -0.02 5.52
C LEU A 72 -23.00 0.75 5.37
N PHE A 73 -23.77 0.48 4.31
CA PHE A 73 -25.08 1.07 4.13
C PHE A 73 -26.05 0.67 5.25
N LEU A 74 -26.04 -0.61 5.65
CA LEU A 74 -26.85 -1.09 6.78
C LEU A 74 -26.43 -0.44 8.10
N ILE A 75 -25.11 -0.36 8.36
CA ILE A 75 -24.53 0.30 9.53
C ILE A 75 -24.95 1.78 9.60
N PHE A 76 -24.85 2.49 8.47
CA PHE A 76 -25.26 3.89 8.37
C PHE A 76 -26.77 4.05 8.59
N PHE A 77 -27.58 3.19 7.98
CA PHE A 77 -29.03 3.23 8.09
C PHE A 77 -29.52 2.95 9.52
N GLU A 78 -28.92 1.98 10.21
CA GLU A 78 -29.22 1.68 11.60
C GLU A 78 -28.80 2.84 12.52
N ALA A 79 -27.61 3.41 12.31
CA ALA A 79 -27.16 4.57 13.06
C ALA A 79 -28.10 5.77 12.85
N TRP A 80 -28.58 5.98 11.61
CA TRP A 80 -29.57 7.00 11.29
C TRP A 80 -30.90 6.78 12.02
N GLN A 81 -31.40 5.54 12.05
CA GLN A 81 -32.65 5.19 12.75
C GLN A 81 -32.53 5.31 14.27
N SER A 82 -31.34 5.12 14.84
CA SER A 82 -31.12 5.18 16.28
C SER A 82 -31.30 6.58 16.89
N HIS A 83 -31.33 7.63 16.05
CA HIS A 83 -31.33 9.04 16.45
C HIS A 83 -30.14 9.44 17.37
N ASP A 84 -29.14 8.59 17.51
CA ASP A 84 -27.91 8.83 18.27
C ASP A 84 -26.85 9.47 17.35
N MET A 85 -26.63 10.77 17.54
CA MET A 85 -25.69 11.55 16.72
C MET A 85 -24.24 11.05 16.83
N GLY A 86 -23.86 10.44 17.96
CA GLY A 86 -22.53 9.86 18.15
C GLY A 86 -22.34 8.60 17.29
N LYS A 87 -23.33 7.70 17.32
CA LYS A 87 -23.33 6.50 16.46
C LYS A 87 -23.37 6.86 14.98
N LEU A 88 -24.20 7.86 14.62
CA LEU A 88 -24.27 8.34 13.24
C LEU A 88 -22.94 8.92 12.76
N ALA A 89 -22.26 9.72 13.60
CA ALA A 89 -20.94 10.24 13.28
C ALA A 89 -19.91 9.12 13.06
N LEU A 90 -19.84 8.15 13.97
CA LEU A 90 -18.90 7.02 13.85
C LEU A 90 -19.18 6.16 12.60
N ALA A 91 -20.45 5.88 12.32
CA ALA A 91 -20.87 5.14 11.12
C ALA A 91 -20.53 5.92 9.85
N THR A 92 -20.70 7.25 9.86
CA THR A 92 -20.36 8.11 8.73
C THR A 92 -18.85 8.14 8.49
N SER A 93 -18.04 8.28 9.54
CA SER A 93 -16.57 8.23 9.43
C SER A 93 -16.09 6.89 8.87
N THR A 94 -16.60 5.78 9.40
CA THR A 94 -16.26 4.43 8.94
C THR A 94 -16.65 4.21 7.46
N SER A 95 -17.84 4.68 7.07
CA SER A 95 -18.31 4.62 5.68
C SER A 95 -17.44 5.47 4.76
N LEU A 96 -17.03 6.66 5.20
CA LEU A 96 -16.16 7.54 4.45
C LEU A 96 -14.79 6.90 4.21
N THR A 97 -14.17 6.33 5.25
CA THR A 97 -12.89 5.60 5.14
C THR A 97 -12.98 4.43 4.17
N ALA A 98 -14.10 3.69 4.19
CA ALA A 98 -14.29 2.61 3.24
C ALA A 98 -14.49 3.10 1.80
N VAL A 99 -15.19 4.22 1.59
CA VAL A 99 -15.32 4.84 0.26
C VAL A 99 -13.95 5.27 -0.27
N VAL A 100 -13.11 5.91 0.56
CA VAL A 100 -11.71 6.23 0.21
C VAL A 100 -11.02 4.98 -0.29
N TYR A 101 -11.12 3.91 0.50
CA TYR A 101 -10.47 2.66 0.19
C TYR A 101 -10.91 2.09 -1.17
N PHE A 102 -12.21 2.05 -1.45
CA PHE A 102 -12.72 1.57 -2.74
C PHE A 102 -12.25 2.41 -3.92
N LEU A 103 -12.26 3.74 -3.78
CA LEU A 103 -11.78 4.64 -4.82
C LEU A 103 -10.29 4.44 -5.09
N VAL A 104 -9.50 4.33 -4.03
CA VAL A 104 -8.04 4.17 -4.11
C VAL A 104 -7.66 2.80 -4.68
N VAL A 105 -8.25 1.72 -4.18
CA VAL A 105 -8.01 0.36 -4.69
C VAL A 105 -8.51 0.24 -6.13
N GLY A 106 -9.71 0.74 -6.44
CA GLY A 106 -10.26 0.74 -7.79
C GLY A 106 -9.36 1.47 -8.78
N ARG A 107 -8.85 2.65 -8.39
CA ARG A 107 -7.90 3.38 -9.23
C ARG A 107 -6.58 2.62 -9.42
N LEU A 108 -6.06 1.99 -8.37
CA LEU A 108 -4.85 1.17 -8.49
C LEU A 108 -5.04 0.00 -9.46
N GLN A 109 -6.18 -0.68 -9.41
CA GLN A 109 -6.49 -1.77 -10.35
C GLN A 109 -6.46 -1.27 -11.80
N LEU A 110 -6.98 -0.07 -12.06
CA LEU A 110 -6.93 0.57 -13.38
C LEU A 110 -5.51 0.96 -13.78
N SER A 111 -4.69 1.42 -12.82
CA SER A 111 -3.30 1.84 -13.04
C SER A 111 -2.26 0.72 -12.95
N LYS A 112 -2.65 -0.56 -12.93
CA LYS A 112 -1.71 -1.68 -12.88
C LYS A 112 -0.75 -1.72 -14.08
N VAL A 113 -1.30 -1.55 -15.28
CA VAL A 113 -0.52 -1.54 -16.53
C VAL A 113 0.46 -0.38 -16.54
N GLU A 114 0.01 0.77 -16.07
CA GLU A 114 0.79 1.99 -15.89
C GLU A 114 1.97 1.80 -14.92
N ILE A 115 1.73 1.20 -13.74
CA ILE A 115 2.77 0.88 -12.76
C ILE A 115 3.79 -0.12 -13.32
N PHE A 116 3.32 -1.14 -14.04
CA PHE A 116 4.22 -2.10 -14.69
C PHE A 116 5.11 -1.43 -15.73
N ASN A 117 4.51 -0.62 -16.62
CA ASN A 117 5.23 0.14 -17.63
C ASN A 117 6.25 1.10 -16.99
N PHE A 118 5.93 1.68 -15.83
CA PHE A 118 6.89 2.49 -15.07
C PHE A 118 8.11 1.66 -14.65
N PHE A 119 7.91 0.48 -14.05
CA PHE A 119 9.02 -0.38 -13.65
C PHE A 119 9.86 -0.84 -14.84
N GLU A 120 9.24 -1.16 -15.97
CA GLU A 120 9.98 -1.48 -17.19
C GLU A 120 10.80 -0.29 -17.71
N ARG A 121 10.22 0.90 -17.79
CA ARG A 121 10.95 2.11 -18.21
C ARG A 121 12.10 2.43 -17.26
N PHE A 122 11.87 2.33 -15.95
CA PHE A 122 12.91 2.51 -14.94
C PHE A 122 14.06 1.53 -15.17
N ARG A 123 13.74 0.23 -15.35
CA ARG A 123 14.74 -0.82 -15.61
C ARG A 123 15.53 -0.56 -16.90
N GLN A 124 14.86 -0.16 -17.98
CA GLN A 124 15.49 0.09 -19.28
C GLN A 124 16.39 1.34 -19.25
N ASN A 125 15.98 2.37 -18.53
CA ASN A 125 16.68 3.65 -18.50
C ASN A 125 17.92 3.65 -17.59
N PHE A 126 18.00 2.75 -16.59
CA PHE A 126 19.07 2.75 -15.58
C PHE A 126 19.75 1.37 -15.37
N PRO A 127 20.35 0.77 -16.42
CA PRO A 127 20.91 -0.59 -16.33
C PRO A 127 22.23 -0.69 -15.54
N SER A 128 22.97 0.41 -15.35
CA SER A 128 24.35 0.39 -14.82
C SER A 128 24.46 0.54 -13.29
N GLN A 129 23.35 0.72 -12.59
CA GLN A 129 23.33 1.07 -11.15
C GLN A 129 23.24 -0.16 -10.22
N GLY A 130 23.96 -1.24 -10.51
CA GLY A 130 23.85 -2.50 -9.74
C GLY A 130 24.13 -2.37 -8.24
N HIS A 131 24.87 -1.36 -7.78
CA HIS A 131 25.06 -1.08 -6.35
C HIS A 131 23.94 -0.22 -5.76
N VAL A 132 23.50 0.80 -6.48
CA VAL A 132 22.53 1.78 -6.01
C VAL A 132 21.14 1.15 -5.96
N ALA A 133 20.75 0.38 -6.97
CA ALA A 133 19.47 -0.32 -6.92
C ALA A 133 19.45 -1.51 -5.93
N VAL A 134 20.59 -2.10 -5.55
CA VAL A 134 20.67 -3.03 -4.38
C VAL A 134 20.41 -2.28 -3.08
N ASN A 135 21.02 -1.12 -2.87
CA ASN A 135 20.78 -0.31 -1.68
C ASN A 135 19.33 0.19 -1.62
N ALA A 136 18.75 0.57 -2.76
CA ALA A 136 17.33 0.92 -2.89
C ALA A 136 16.44 -0.26 -2.45
N CYS A 137 16.71 -1.44 -3.01
CA CYS A 137 16.00 -2.67 -2.71
C CYS A 137 16.07 -3.00 -1.21
N LEU A 138 17.25 -2.94 -0.60
CA LEU A 138 17.43 -3.16 0.84
C LEU A 138 16.69 -2.13 1.67
N PHE A 139 16.72 -0.85 1.26
CA PHE A 139 15.97 0.21 1.93
C PHE A 139 14.46 -0.04 1.87
N ILE A 140 13.93 -0.34 0.69
CA ILE A 140 12.51 -0.66 0.46
C ILE A 140 12.11 -1.90 1.26
N GLN A 141 12.95 -2.93 1.27
CA GLN A 141 12.70 -4.16 2.02
C GLN A 141 12.65 -3.89 3.52
N ASN A 142 13.64 -3.19 4.08
CA ASN A 142 13.65 -2.81 5.50
C ASN A 142 12.43 -1.96 5.87
N LEU A 143 12.09 -0.99 5.03
CA LEU A 143 10.91 -0.15 5.20
C LEU A 143 9.63 -1.01 5.23
N SER A 144 9.48 -1.92 4.26
CA SER A 144 8.33 -2.82 4.19
C SER A 144 8.19 -3.70 5.43
N VAL A 145 9.30 -4.23 5.96
CA VAL A 145 9.30 -5.03 7.20
C VAL A 145 8.82 -4.19 8.39
N VAL A 146 9.32 -2.95 8.53
CA VAL A 146 8.89 -2.05 9.60
C VAL A 146 7.40 -1.75 9.51
N PHE A 147 6.89 -1.44 8.32
CA PHE A 147 5.45 -1.20 8.10
C PHE A 147 4.59 -2.44 8.41
N ILE A 148 5.02 -3.63 7.98
CA ILE A 148 4.32 -4.88 8.27
C ILE A 148 4.30 -5.15 9.78
N MET A 149 5.44 -4.94 10.48
CA MET A 149 5.51 -5.14 11.93
C MET A 149 4.61 -4.17 12.70
N LEU A 150 4.64 -2.88 12.36
CA LEU A 150 3.73 -1.88 12.94
C LEU A 150 2.26 -2.22 12.70
N TRP A 151 1.96 -2.71 11.50
CA TRP A 151 0.60 -3.10 11.13
C TRP A 151 0.12 -4.36 11.87
N LEU A 152 0.98 -5.36 12.04
CA LEU A 152 0.68 -6.54 12.87
C LEU A 152 0.40 -6.15 14.32
N VAL A 153 1.18 -5.22 14.89
CA VAL A 153 0.92 -4.68 16.23
C VAL A 153 -0.44 -3.98 16.29
N LEU A 154 -0.78 -3.17 15.28
CA LEU A 154 -2.09 -2.52 15.20
C LEU A 154 -3.23 -3.54 15.15
N ILE A 155 -3.10 -4.62 14.36
CA ILE A 155 -4.10 -5.70 14.31
C ILE A 155 -4.23 -6.36 15.67
N ILE A 156 -3.12 -6.69 16.32
CA ILE A 156 -3.18 -7.30 17.64
C ILE A 156 -3.95 -6.39 18.60
N ILE A 157 -3.71 -5.08 18.57
CA ILE A 157 -4.46 -4.11 19.39
C ILE A 157 -5.95 -4.10 19.02
N VAL A 158 -6.27 -3.96 17.73
CA VAL A 158 -7.66 -3.85 17.23
C VAL A 158 -8.47 -5.12 17.46
N CYS A 159 -7.87 -6.30 17.35
CA CYS A 159 -8.54 -7.58 17.59
C CYS A 159 -8.59 -7.94 19.10
N PHE A 160 -7.55 -7.59 19.87
CA PHE A 160 -7.47 -7.93 21.28
C PHE A 160 -8.32 -7.03 22.17
N VAL A 161 -8.50 -5.75 21.83
CA VAL A 161 -9.34 -4.81 22.60
C VAL A 161 -10.81 -5.27 22.67
N PRO A 162 -11.48 -5.64 21.57
CA PRO A 162 -12.83 -6.20 21.61
C PRO A 162 -12.88 -7.58 22.26
N LEU A 163 -11.88 -8.44 22.05
CA LEU A 163 -11.84 -9.76 22.69
C LEU A 163 -11.73 -9.65 24.22
N ALA A 164 -10.80 -8.82 24.71
CA ALA A 164 -10.65 -8.54 26.14
C ALA A 164 -11.91 -7.89 26.71
N SER A 165 -12.55 -7.00 25.95
CA SER A 165 -13.83 -6.39 26.29
C SER A 165 -14.95 -7.43 26.50
N ILE A 166 -15.10 -8.36 25.56
CA ILE A 166 -16.09 -9.45 25.63
C ILE A 166 -15.80 -10.37 26.83
N LEU A 167 -14.53 -10.77 27.02
CA LEU A 167 -14.12 -11.70 28.06
C LEU A 167 -14.18 -11.13 29.48
N LEU A 168 -13.78 -9.86 29.66
CA LEU A 168 -13.68 -9.24 30.99
C LEU A 168 -15.00 -8.65 31.48
N PHE A 169 -15.85 -8.15 30.58
CA PHE A 169 -17.05 -7.41 30.99
C PHE A 169 -18.35 -8.18 30.78
N SER A 170 -18.35 -9.38 30.17
CA SER A 170 -19.56 -10.12 29.78
C SER A 170 -20.59 -9.24 29.06
N ARG A 171 -20.08 -8.22 28.36
CA ARG A 171 -20.85 -7.13 27.79
C ARG A 171 -20.57 -7.04 26.31
N LYS A 172 -21.63 -6.81 25.55
CA LYS A 172 -21.60 -6.76 24.09
C LYS A 172 -21.14 -5.37 23.71
N ILE A 173 -19.83 -5.12 23.87
CA ILE A 173 -19.28 -3.83 23.48
C ILE A 173 -19.47 -3.69 21.98
N LEU A 174 -20.34 -2.74 21.64
CA LEU A 174 -20.88 -2.49 20.30
C LEU A 174 -19.81 -1.75 19.47
N PHE A 175 -18.64 -2.36 19.29
CA PHE A 175 -17.63 -1.82 18.36
C PHE A 175 -18.10 -1.90 16.91
N TYR A 176 -19.08 -2.76 16.62
CA TYR A 176 -19.78 -2.82 15.36
C TYR A 176 -21.28 -2.66 15.60
N PRO A 177 -21.95 -1.73 14.90
CA PRO A 177 -23.41 -1.71 14.81
C PRO A 177 -23.81 -2.95 14.00
N VAL A 178 -23.97 -4.05 14.72
CA VAL A 178 -24.54 -5.29 14.23
C VAL A 178 -26.03 -5.21 14.56
N PRO A 179 -26.92 -5.34 13.57
CA PRO A 179 -28.35 -5.24 13.80
C PRO A 179 -28.81 -6.15 14.93
N GLU A 180 -29.72 -5.67 15.78
CA GLU A 180 -30.19 -6.39 16.98
C GLU A 180 -30.70 -7.81 16.66
N PHE A 181 -31.19 -8.07 15.45
CA PHE A 181 -31.66 -9.39 15.02
C PHE A 181 -30.55 -10.43 14.81
N MET A 182 -29.28 -10.02 14.69
CA MET A 182 -28.12 -10.92 14.57
C MET A 182 -27.53 -11.35 15.92
N MET A 183 -28.16 -10.99 17.04
CA MET A 183 -27.68 -11.23 18.41
C MET A 183 -27.70 -12.70 18.89
N HIS A 184 -28.06 -13.67 18.03
CA HIS A 184 -27.93 -15.10 18.32
C HIS A 184 -26.46 -15.55 18.21
N GLY A 185 -25.94 -16.19 19.26
CA GLY A 185 -24.50 -16.32 19.53
C GLY A 185 -23.61 -16.76 18.36
N LEU A 186 -24.02 -17.77 17.58
CA LEU A 186 -23.24 -18.24 16.43
C LEU A 186 -23.22 -17.23 15.26
N ILE A 187 -24.37 -16.63 14.94
CA ILE A 187 -24.50 -15.66 13.84
C ILE A 187 -23.70 -14.40 14.18
N TYR A 188 -23.82 -13.91 15.42
CA TYR A 188 -23.02 -12.79 15.91
C TYR A 188 -21.52 -13.06 15.80
N PHE A 189 -21.07 -14.24 16.24
CA PHE A 189 -19.66 -14.62 16.17
C PHE A 189 -19.14 -14.71 14.72
N LEU A 190 -19.93 -15.29 13.81
CA LEU A 190 -19.57 -15.37 12.38
C LEU A 190 -19.53 -13.98 11.73
N THR A 191 -20.50 -13.12 12.01
CA THR A 191 -20.52 -11.74 11.51
C THR A 191 -19.34 -10.94 12.04
N TYR A 192 -18.97 -11.13 13.31
CA TYR A 192 -17.80 -10.50 13.92
C TYR A 192 -16.49 -10.94 13.25
N LEU A 193 -16.28 -12.24 13.07
CA LEU A 193 -15.12 -12.77 12.36
C LEU A 193 -15.05 -12.27 10.92
N TRP A 194 -16.20 -12.18 10.25
CA TRP A 194 -16.29 -11.66 8.89
C TRP A 194 -15.92 -10.18 8.82
N SER A 195 -16.45 -9.34 9.73
CA SER A 195 -16.10 -7.92 9.78
C SER A 195 -14.62 -7.70 10.10
N ASP A 196 -14.07 -8.46 11.04
CA ASP A 196 -12.65 -8.37 11.42
C ASP A 196 -11.75 -8.75 10.23
N HIS A 197 -12.09 -9.85 9.54
CA HIS A 197 -11.37 -10.27 8.35
C HIS A 197 -11.42 -9.22 7.23
N ILE A 198 -12.58 -8.59 7.00
CA ILE A 198 -12.69 -7.50 6.02
C ILE A 198 -11.79 -6.32 6.41
N VAL A 199 -11.84 -5.87 7.67
CA VAL A 199 -11.04 -4.73 8.12
C VAL A 199 -9.54 -5.01 8.04
N VAL A 200 -9.11 -6.19 8.47
CA VAL A 200 -7.71 -6.63 8.33
C VAL A 200 -7.32 -6.64 6.85
N PHE A 201 -8.08 -7.31 5.99
CA PHE A 201 -7.75 -7.40 4.58
C PHE A 201 -7.69 -6.02 3.91
N THR A 202 -8.66 -5.15 4.19
CA THR A 202 -8.71 -3.76 3.72
C THR A 202 -7.49 -2.97 4.14
N ASN A 203 -7.11 -3.03 5.42
CA ASN A 203 -5.92 -2.32 5.89
C ASN A 203 -4.62 -2.87 5.26
N LEU A 204 -4.54 -4.18 4.98
CA LEU A 204 -3.37 -4.78 4.33
C LEU A 204 -3.20 -4.25 2.90
N GLN A 205 -4.29 -4.16 2.13
CA GLN A 205 -4.25 -3.62 0.78
C GLN A 205 -3.84 -2.14 0.78
N TYR A 206 -4.34 -1.37 1.75
CA TYR A 206 -3.99 0.03 1.91
C TYR A 206 -2.51 0.24 2.27
N LEU A 207 -1.99 -0.60 3.16
CA LEU A 207 -0.56 -0.62 3.53
C LEU A 207 0.29 -0.94 2.30
N THR A 208 -0.07 -2.01 1.57
CA THR A 208 0.61 -2.42 0.34
C THR A 208 0.64 -1.29 -0.69
N LEU A 209 -0.49 -0.60 -0.89
CA LEU A 209 -0.56 0.54 -1.81
C LEU A 209 0.35 1.68 -1.38
N THR A 210 0.34 2.02 -0.09
CA THR A 210 1.23 3.07 0.44
C THR A 210 2.70 2.67 0.25
N LEU A 211 3.05 1.40 0.47
CA LEU A 211 4.39 0.88 0.23
C LEU A 211 4.80 0.94 -1.24
N ILE A 212 3.91 0.61 -2.18
CA ILE A 212 4.18 0.73 -3.61
C ILE A 212 4.49 2.19 -3.96
N ILE A 213 3.67 3.13 -3.49
CA ILE A 213 3.88 4.55 -3.79
C ILE A 213 5.21 5.04 -3.21
N VAL A 214 5.48 4.74 -1.94
CA VAL A 214 6.74 5.13 -1.28
C VAL A 214 7.94 4.51 -1.99
N THR A 215 7.81 3.26 -2.43
CA THR A 215 8.84 2.56 -3.21
C THR A 215 9.15 3.28 -4.51
N LEU A 216 8.12 3.59 -5.30
CA LEU A 216 8.26 4.26 -6.59
C LEU A 216 8.88 5.65 -6.44
N VAL A 217 8.41 6.43 -5.47
CA VAL A 217 8.97 7.75 -5.15
C VAL A 217 10.43 7.63 -4.69
N SER A 218 10.74 6.66 -3.83
CA SER A 218 12.11 6.45 -3.34
C SER A 218 13.07 6.09 -4.47
N LEU A 219 12.64 5.29 -5.45
CA LEU A 219 13.44 4.96 -6.62
C LEU A 219 13.77 6.21 -7.45
N VAL A 220 12.80 7.09 -7.68
CA VAL A 220 13.04 8.36 -8.39
C VAL A 220 13.94 9.30 -7.59
N CYS A 221 13.72 9.42 -6.27
CA CYS A 221 14.60 10.20 -5.41
C CYS A 221 16.05 9.72 -5.46
N LEU A 222 16.25 8.40 -5.50
CA LEU A 222 17.59 7.81 -5.59
C LEU A 222 18.27 8.11 -6.93
N GLU A 223 17.53 8.12 -8.03
CA GLU A 223 18.07 8.55 -9.32
C GLU A 223 18.50 10.02 -9.28
N PHE A 224 17.73 10.90 -8.65
CA PHE A 224 18.12 12.30 -8.47
C PHE A 224 19.34 12.47 -7.58
N ASP A 225 19.47 11.68 -6.51
CA ASP A 225 20.65 11.68 -5.64
C ASP A 225 21.90 11.26 -6.43
N GLN A 226 21.79 10.23 -7.25
CA GLN A 226 22.89 9.81 -8.12
C GLN A 226 23.21 10.85 -9.19
N LEU A 227 22.20 11.45 -9.83
CA LEU A 227 22.39 12.58 -10.75
C LEU A 227 23.14 13.73 -10.08
N ALA A 228 22.82 14.06 -8.83
CA ALA A 228 23.51 15.10 -8.08
C ALA A 228 24.98 14.72 -7.80
N HIS A 229 25.25 13.44 -7.49
CA HIS A 229 26.60 12.93 -7.31
C HIS A 229 27.41 12.99 -8.62
N ASP A 230 26.82 12.58 -9.74
CA ASP A 230 27.42 12.62 -11.07
C ASP A 230 27.72 14.08 -11.47
N VAL A 231 26.81 15.04 -11.22
CA VAL A 231 27.04 16.48 -11.42
C VAL A 231 28.23 16.97 -10.59
N ALA A 232 28.33 16.56 -9.33
CA ALA A 232 29.45 16.98 -8.47
C ALA A 232 30.80 16.46 -8.99
N SER A 233 30.81 15.27 -9.60
CA SER A 233 32.01 14.67 -10.18
C SER A 233 32.52 15.42 -11.43
N LEU A 234 31.64 16.12 -12.16
CA LEU A 234 32.02 16.89 -13.36
C LEU A 234 33.07 17.97 -13.08
N LYS A 235 33.15 18.48 -11.84
CA LYS A 235 34.13 19.49 -11.44
C LYS A 235 35.58 19.02 -11.61
N HIS A 236 35.79 17.70 -11.65
CA HIS A 236 37.12 17.09 -11.68
C HIS A 236 37.51 16.58 -13.08
N LEU A 237 36.67 16.78 -14.09
CA LEU A 237 36.91 16.33 -15.46
C LEU A 237 37.62 17.40 -16.28
N ASP A 238 38.44 16.96 -17.23
CA ASP A 238 39.03 17.82 -18.24
C ASP A 238 37.98 18.27 -19.28
N GLU A 239 38.26 19.33 -20.04
CA GLU A 239 37.30 19.96 -20.96
C GLU A 239 36.73 18.99 -22.02
N ASN A 240 37.56 18.06 -22.50
CA ASN A 240 37.13 17.02 -23.45
C ASN A 240 36.19 15.98 -22.79
N GLU A 241 36.53 15.52 -21.58
CA GLU A 241 35.74 14.55 -20.82
C GLU A 241 34.40 15.15 -20.37
N LEU A 242 34.39 16.45 -20.04
CA LEU A 242 33.20 17.22 -19.72
C LEU A 242 32.26 17.31 -20.93
N SER A 243 32.80 17.58 -22.13
CA SER A 243 32.00 17.66 -23.36
C SER A 243 31.33 16.33 -23.72
N GLU A 244 31.95 15.19 -23.38
CA GLU A 244 31.35 13.86 -23.60
C GLU A 244 30.36 13.48 -22.49
N SER A 245 30.64 13.82 -21.24
CA SER A 245 29.84 13.41 -20.08
C SER A 245 28.57 14.24 -19.91
N LEU A 246 28.64 15.56 -20.16
CA LEU A 246 27.53 16.48 -19.91
C LEU A 246 26.25 16.13 -20.69
N PRO A 247 26.28 15.80 -22.00
CA PRO A 247 25.07 15.42 -22.74
C PRO A 247 24.37 14.19 -22.15
N THR A 248 25.16 13.17 -21.75
CA THR A 248 24.60 11.95 -21.15
C THR A 248 23.92 12.23 -19.81
N LEU A 249 24.48 13.15 -19.02
CA LEU A 249 23.92 13.54 -17.73
C LEU A 249 22.62 14.34 -17.89
N VAL A 250 22.57 15.25 -18.87
CA VAL A 250 21.36 16.00 -19.23
C VAL A 250 20.26 15.06 -19.71
N GLU A 251 20.59 14.11 -20.60
CA GLU A 251 19.62 13.12 -21.07
C GLU A 251 19.06 12.28 -19.91
N ARG A 252 19.93 11.86 -18.99
CA ARG A 252 19.53 11.11 -17.79
C ARG A 252 18.63 11.93 -16.86
N HIS A 253 18.90 13.23 -16.69
CA HIS A 253 18.05 14.13 -15.92
C HIS A 253 16.65 14.28 -16.53
N ILE A 254 16.57 14.43 -17.86
CA ILE A 254 15.30 14.52 -18.59
C ILE A 254 14.49 13.24 -18.38
N ARG A 255 15.10 12.06 -18.51
CA ARG A 255 14.42 10.77 -18.27
C ARG A 255 13.93 10.64 -16.81
N ALA A 256 14.69 11.12 -15.83
CA ALA A 256 14.26 11.14 -14.43
C ALA A 256 13.06 12.08 -14.19
N LEU A 257 13.03 13.24 -14.87
CA LEU A 257 11.88 14.15 -14.85
C LEU A 257 10.64 13.50 -15.47
N GLU A 258 10.76 12.86 -16.64
CA GLU A 258 9.64 12.15 -17.29
C GLU A 258 9.04 11.05 -16.38
N LEU A 259 9.90 10.33 -15.66
CA LEU A 259 9.46 9.34 -14.66
C LEU A 259 8.71 10.00 -13.50
N THR A 260 9.18 11.16 -13.05
CA THR A 260 8.52 11.92 -11.97
C THR A 260 7.14 12.41 -12.39
N GLU A 261 7.02 12.99 -13.60
CA GLU A 261 5.74 13.41 -14.16
C GLU A 261 4.77 12.22 -14.33
N THR A 262 5.31 11.07 -14.73
CA THR A 262 4.53 9.83 -14.82
C THR A 262 4.00 9.40 -13.44
N LEU A 263 4.83 9.44 -12.39
CA LEU A 263 4.38 9.14 -11.02
C LEU A 263 3.35 10.13 -10.49
N ASP A 264 3.54 11.42 -10.75
CA ASP A 264 2.60 12.46 -10.35
C ASP A 264 1.24 12.28 -11.03
N GLY A 265 1.25 11.98 -12.34
CA GLY A 265 0.04 11.64 -13.09
C GLY A 265 -0.73 10.43 -12.51
N PHE A 266 -0.02 9.44 -11.96
CA PHE A 266 -0.65 8.27 -11.35
C PHE A 266 -1.23 8.55 -9.96
N PHE A 267 -0.47 9.25 -9.12
CA PHE A 267 -0.79 9.33 -7.69
C PHE A 267 -1.42 10.64 -7.24
N SER A 268 -1.32 11.72 -8.00
CA SER A 268 -1.89 13.04 -7.64
C SER A 268 -3.38 12.93 -7.27
N ILE A 269 -4.19 12.26 -8.09
CA ILE A 269 -5.62 12.06 -7.83
C ILE A 269 -5.85 11.17 -6.60
N ILE A 270 -5.08 10.08 -6.45
CA ILE A 270 -5.18 9.18 -5.30
C ILE A 270 -4.87 9.94 -4.01
N PHE A 271 -3.81 10.74 -4.00
CA PHE A 271 -3.43 11.57 -2.87
C PHE A 271 -4.47 12.64 -2.57
N LEU A 272 -5.01 13.31 -3.59
CA LEU A 272 -6.05 14.32 -3.42
C LEU A 272 -7.31 13.71 -2.77
N ILE A 273 -7.81 12.60 -3.32
CA ILE A 273 -8.97 11.88 -2.78
C ILE A 273 -8.71 11.48 -1.33
N ARG A 274 -7.56 10.87 -1.05
CA ARG A 274 -7.18 10.45 0.29
C ARG A 274 -7.07 11.63 1.24
N PHE A 275 -6.45 12.73 0.83
CA PHE A 275 -6.25 13.92 1.66
C PHE A 275 -7.59 14.57 2.03
N VAL A 276 -8.43 14.87 1.04
CA VAL A 276 -9.74 15.50 1.26
C VAL A 276 -10.60 14.66 2.19
N LEU A 277 -10.72 13.36 1.91
CA LEU A 277 -11.56 12.47 2.70
C LEU A 277 -10.99 12.20 4.11
N SER A 278 -9.66 12.20 4.27
CA SER A 278 -9.04 12.09 5.60
C SER A 278 -9.33 13.32 6.46
N ILE A 279 -9.35 14.53 5.88
CA ILE A 279 -9.73 15.76 6.60
C ILE A 279 -11.18 15.65 7.10
N PHE A 280 -12.10 15.20 6.24
CA PHE A 280 -13.49 14.99 6.65
C PHE A 280 -13.62 13.91 7.72
N ALA A 281 -12.93 12.77 7.57
CA ALA A 281 -12.93 11.69 8.57
C ALA A 281 -12.45 12.20 9.94
N ILE A 282 -11.32 12.91 9.99
CA ILE A 282 -10.80 13.49 11.24
C ILE A 282 -11.80 14.46 11.87
N GLY A 283 -12.46 15.31 11.07
CA GLY A 283 -13.49 16.23 11.55
C GLY A 283 -14.69 15.50 12.16
N ILE A 284 -15.15 14.42 11.52
CA ILE A 284 -16.26 13.59 11.99
C ILE A 284 -15.85 12.83 13.26
N ASP A 285 -14.65 12.26 13.29
CA ASP A 285 -14.12 11.54 14.46
C ASP A 285 -14.01 12.48 15.67
N PHE A 286 -13.53 13.71 15.45
CA PHE A 286 -13.48 14.72 16.51
C PHE A 286 -14.88 15.08 17.02
N PHE A 287 -15.86 15.22 16.12
CA PHE A 287 -17.25 15.44 16.49
C PHE A 287 -17.83 14.25 17.27
N ALA A 288 -17.54 13.01 16.86
CA ALA A 288 -17.97 11.81 17.56
C ALA A 288 -17.40 11.77 18.98
N ILE A 289 -16.09 12.00 19.15
CA ILE A 289 -15.41 12.06 20.44
C ILE A 289 -16.02 13.16 21.32
N MET A 290 -16.24 14.35 20.76
CA MET A 290 -16.81 15.48 21.49
C MET A 290 -18.28 15.29 21.84
N SER A 291 -19.03 14.45 21.11
CA SER A 291 -20.41 14.11 21.40
C SER A 291 -20.55 13.10 22.55
N LEU A 292 -19.46 12.39 22.89
CA LEU A 292 -19.38 11.50 24.05
C LEU A 292 -19.22 12.27 25.39
N LYS A 293 -19.47 13.59 25.43
CA LYS A 293 -19.08 14.50 26.53
C LYS A 293 -19.75 14.25 27.88
N ASN A 294 -20.80 13.44 27.95
CA ASN A 294 -21.41 13.07 29.21
C ASN A 294 -20.61 11.91 29.84
N PRO A 295 -20.02 12.06 31.04
CA PRO A 295 -19.35 10.96 31.71
C PRO A 295 -20.29 9.79 32.01
N SER A 296 -21.61 10.03 32.11
CA SER A 296 -22.65 8.99 32.16
C SER A 296 -22.69 8.14 30.90
N ASP A 297 -22.48 8.73 29.72
CA ASP A 297 -22.55 8.07 28.41
C ASP A 297 -21.23 7.34 28.09
N ILE A 298 -20.10 7.86 28.56
CA ILE A 298 -18.81 7.12 28.59
C ILE A 298 -18.92 5.93 29.54
N THR A 299 -19.51 6.10 30.74
CA THR A 299 -19.79 4.95 31.60
C THR A 299 -20.87 4.03 31.04
N ALA A 300 -21.76 4.47 30.17
CA ALA A 300 -22.74 3.62 29.49
C ALA A 300 -22.08 2.83 28.34
N LEU A 301 -21.13 3.40 27.61
CA LEU A 301 -20.28 2.68 26.65
C LEU A 301 -19.37 1.64 27.31
N VAL A 302 -18.95 1.89 28.57
CA VAL A 302 -18.22 0.93 29.41
C VAL A 302 -19.19 0.01 30.21
N LYS A 303 -20.48 0.37 30.31
CA LYS A 303 -21.52 -0.39 31.03
C LYS A 303 -22.59 -1.06 30.15
N CYS A 304 -22.43 -1.09 28.83
CA CYS A 304 -23.30 -1.81 27.91
C CYS A 304 -22.56 -3.01 27.30
#